data_AF-A0A395J7W6-F1
#
_entry.id   AF-A0A395J7W6-F1
#
_cell.length_a   1.000
_cell.length_b   1.000
_cell.length_c   1.000
_cell.angle_alpha   90.00
_cell.angle_beta   90.00
_cell.angle_gamma   90.00
#
_symmetry.space_group_name_H-M   'P 1'
#
loop_
_entity.id
_entity.type
_entity.pdbx_description
1 polymer ?
#
loop_
_entity_poly.entity_id
_entity_poly.type
_entity_poly.pdbx_seq_one_letter_code
_entity_poly.pdbx_strand_id
1 'polypeptide(L)'
;MRTSNQDLDLSILRSSPPDGTELRQANQTFNKALADNDSLASPTRRYAKRMTRLVESQNAEIALLRKQLADAQEVIETRKKRTKGKRVKLQGQFVFSSEEVLKMVREAEEKPKEKKPRGRPRKRPIEELEEETEERRAR
;
A
#
# COMPACT_ATOMS: atom_id res chain seq x y z
N MET A 1 18.84 -3.69 -49.61
CA MET A 1 19.30 -4.94 -48.96
C MET A 1 18.44 -5.19 -47.73
N ARG A 2 17.73 -6.32 -47.67
CA ARG A 2 16.97 -6.72 -46.48
C ARG A 2 17.94 -7.41 -45.54
N THR A 3 18.36 -6.74 -44.46
CA THR A 3 19.03 -7.40 -43.35
C THR A 3 17.99 -8.21 -42.60
N SER A 4 18.11 -9.54 -42.67
CA SER A 4 17.33 -10.48 -41.87
C SER A 4 17.52 -10.14 -40.39
N ASN A 5 16.47 -9.59 -39.75
CA ASN A 5 16.37 -9.43 -38.29
C ASN A 5 16.23 -10.80 -37.59
N GLN A 6 16.96 -11.84 -38.03
CA GLN A 6 16.75 -13.22 -37.63
C GLN A 6 17.68 -13.69 -36.50
N ASP A 7 18.69 -12.90 -36.11
CA ASP A 7 19.67 -13.28 -35.08
C ASP A 7 19.70 -12.36 -33.85
N LEU A 8 18.71 -11.46 -33.67
CA LEU A 8 18.56 -10.76 -32.40
C LEU A 8 17.65 -11.57 -31.48
N ASP A 9 18.21 -12.08 -30.38
CA ASP A 9 17.41 -12.62 -29.30
C ASP A 9 16.63 -11.48 -28.61
N LEU A 10 15.31 -11.46 -28.82
CA LEU A 10 14.39 -10.48 -28.24
C LEU A 10 13.62 -11.04 -27.05
N SER A 11 14.01 -12.20 -26.52
CA SER A 11 13.39 -12.87 -25.36
C SER A 11 13.18 -11.91 -24.19
N ILE A 12 14.22 -11.14 -23.82
CA ILE A 12 14.22 -10.11 -22.77
C ILE A 12 13.07 -9.10 -22.93
N LEU A 13 12.75 -8.71 -24.17
CA LEU A 13 11.70 -7.72 -24.44
C LEU A 13 10.28 -8.30 -24.36
N ARG A 14 10.15 -9.63 -24.35
CA ARG A 14 8.86 -10.33 -24.29
C ARG A 14 8.44 -10.66 -22.87
N SER A 15 9.36 -10.69 -21.90
CA SER A 15 9.07 -10.91 -20.48
C SER A 15 8.59 -9.64 -19.76
N SER A 16 7.63 -9.78 -18.82
CA SER A 16 7.13 -8.69 -17.98
C SER A 16 7.04 -9.09 -16.48
N PRO A 17 8.00 -8.67 -15.63
CA PRO A 17 9.12 -7.80 -15.95
C PRO A 17 10.20 -8.61 -16.68
N PRO A 18 11.07 -7.97 -17.47
CA PRO A 18 12.30 -8.60 -17.93
C PRO A 18 13.10 -9.17 -16.77
N ASP A 19 13.74 -10.33 -16.95
CA ASP A 19 14.70 -10.78 -15.94
C ASP A 19 15.79 -9.71 -15.77
N GLY A 20 15.98 -9.31 -14.52
CA GLY A 20 16.88 -8.20 -14.19
C GLY A 20 18.33 -8.52 -14.51
N THR A 21 18.72 -9.79 -14.41
CA THR A 21 20.10 -10.23 -14.67
C THR A 21 20.40 -10.26 -16.15
N GLU A 22 19.50 -10.85 -16.94
CA GLU A 22 19.56 -10.86 -18.39
C GLU A 22 19.55 -9.44 -18.97
N LEU A 23 18.65 -8.57 -18.50
CA LEU A 23 18.57 -7.16 -18.93
C LEU A 23 19.89 -6.41 -18.70
N ARG A 24 20.50 -6.58 -17.52
CA ARG A 24 21.79 -5.95 -17.19
C ARG A 24 22.91 -6.48 -18.08
N GLN A 25 22.95 -7.78 -18.34
CA GLN A 25 23.95 -8.38 -19.23
C GLN A 25 23.80 -7.86 -20.67
N ALA A 26 22.58 -7.83 -21.20
CA ALA A 26 22.28 -7.31 -22.52
C ALA A 26 22.69 -5.82 -22.64
N ASN A 27 22.31 -4.99 -21.67
CA ASN A 27 22.72 -3.58 -21.66
C ASN A 27 24.24 -3.39 -21.54
N GLN A 28 24.93 -4.26 -20.80
CA GLN A 28 26.39 -4.21 -20.69
C GLN A 28 27.05 -4.55 -22.03
N THR A 29 26.59 -5.57 -22.74
CA THR A 29 27.10 -5.93 -24.08
C THR A 29 26.83 -4.82 -25.09
N PHE A 30 25.61 -4.27 -25.11
CA PHE A 30 25.25 -3.12 -25.95
C PHE A 30 26.14 -1.90 -25.67
N ASN A 31 26.34 -1.54 -24.41
CA ASN A 31 27.15 -0.38 -24.04
C ASN A 31 28.65 -0.56 -24.35
N LYS A 32 29.17 -1.80 -24.34
CA LYS A 32 30.52 -2.13 -24.80
C LYS A 32 30.63 -1.94 -26.31
N ALA A 33 29.75 -2.58 -27.08
CA ALA A 33 29.73 -2.44 -28.54
C ALA A 33 29.58 -0.96 -28.98
N LEU A 34 28.78 -0.18 -28.26
CA LEU A 34 28.60 1.25 -28.51
C LEU A 34 29.86 2.08 -28.17
N ALA A 35 30.69 1.64 -27.22
CA ALA A 35 31.96 2.29 -26.89
C ALA A 35 33.01 2.03 -27.97
N ASP A 36 33.02 0.84 -28.54
CA ASP A 36 33.96 0.42 -29.60
C ASP A 36 33.61 1.01 -30.98
N ASN A 37 32.40 1.57 -31.14
CA ASN A 37 31.96 2.21 -32.38
C ASN A 37 32.33 3.70 -32.41
N ASP A 38 33.33 4.05 -33.22
CA ASP A 38 33.79 5.43 -33.45
C ASP A 38 32.99 6.21 -34.50
N SER A 39 32.18 5.52 -35.30
CA SER A 39 31.33 6.13 -36.34
C SER A 39 30.15 6.92 -35.76
N LEU A 40 29.76 6.65 -34.51
CA LEU A 40 28.61 7.29 -33.87
C LEU A 40 29.00 8.60 -33.16
N ALA A 41 28.22 9.65 -33.45
CA ALA A 41 28.36 10.94 -32.78
C ALA A 41 28.21 10.80 -31.25
N SER A 42 29.02 11.57 -30.51
CA SER A 42 29.06 11.56 -29.03
C SER A 42 27.70 11.78 -28.36
N PRO A 43 26.84 12.73 -28.81
CA PRO A 43 25.51 12.92 -28.22
C PRO A 43 24.62 11.67 -28.31
N THR A 44 24.64 10.99 -29.45
CA THR A 44 23.87 9.76 -29.68
C THR A 44 24.33 8.65 -28.74
N ARG A 45 25.65 8.46 -28.59
CA ARG A 45 26.21 7.47 -27.65
C ARG A 45 25.82 7.76 -26.20
N ARG A 46 25.85 9.04 -25.81
CA ARG A 46 25.46 9.48 -24.46
C ARG A 46 23.96 9.23 -24.21
N TYR A 47 23.12 9.50 -25.20
CA TYR A 47 21.69 9.24 -25.11
C TYR A 47 21.40 7.75 -24.97
N ALA A 48 22.00 6.90 -25.82
CA ALA A 48 21.86 5.44 -25.73
C ALA A 48 22.26 4.90 -24.35
N LYS A 49 23.41 5.33 -23.80
CA LYS A 49 23.85 4.97 -22.43
C LYS A 49 22.87 5.42 -21.34
N ARG A 50 22.23 6.58 -21.50
CA ARG A 50 21.19 7.05 -20.56
C ARG A 50 19.95 6.17 -20.66
N MET A 51 19.60 5.72 -21.86
CA MET A 51 18.44 4.86 -22.07
C MET A 51 18.58 3.49 -21.44
N THR A 52 19.74 2.84 -21.58
CA THR A 52 19.97 1.55 -20.90
C THR A 52 19.84 1.67 -19.37
N ARG A 53 20.39 2.75 -18.79
CA ARG A 53 20.29 3.02 -17.35
C ARG A 53 18.86 3.28 -16.90
N LEU A 54 18.10 4.05 -17.69
CA LEU A 54 16.69 4.30 -17.40
C LEU A 54 15.90 2.99 -17.36
N VAL A 55 16.07 2.14 -18.37
CA VAL A 55 15.37 0.85 -18.46
C VAL A 55 15.72 -0.06 -17.28
N GLU A 56 17.00 -0.12 -16.86
CA GLU A 56 17.41 -0.84 -15.64
C GLU A 56 16.72 -0.31 -14.39
N SER A 57 16.71 1.02 -14.20
CA SER A 57 16.06 1.64 -13.03
C SER A 57 14.55 1.38 -12.99
N GLN A 58 13.87 1.51 -14.13
CA GLN A 58 12.44 1.24 -14.24
C GLN A 58 12.11 -0.23 -13.98
N ASN A 59 12.94 -1.16 -14.47
CA ASN A 59 12.75 -2.57 -14.19
C ASN A 59 12.90 -2.89 -12.70
N ALA A 60 13.90 -2.30 -12.03
CA ALA A 60 14.08 -2.43 -10.59
C ALA A 60 12.88 -1.85 -9.80
N GLU A 61 12.37 -0.69 -10.21
CA GLU A 61 11.18 -0.09 -9.60
C GLU A 61 9.94 -0.98 -9.76
N ILE A 62 9.71 -1.54 -10.96
CA ILE A 62 8.60 -2.47 -11.21
C ILE A 62 8.73 -3.72 -10.33
N ALA A 63 9.93 -4.27 -10.18
CA ALA A 63 10.16 -5.43 -9.32
C ALA A 63 9.84 -5.12 -7.84
N LEU A 64 10.26 -3.95 -7.35
CA LEU A 64 9.95 -3.50 -5.99
C LEU A 64 8.44 -3.31 -5.79
N LEU A 65 7.75 -2.66 -6.74
CA LEU A 65 6.31 -2.44 -6.67
C LEU A 65 5.53 -3.75 -6.68
N ARG A 66 5.92 -4.73 -7.51
CA ARG A 66 5.29 -6.06 -7.52
C ARG A 66 5.46 -6.78 -6.19
N LYS A 67 6.64 -6.68 -5.57
CA LYS A 67 6.88 -7.23 -4.24
C LYS A 67 5.99 -6.56 -3.19
N GLN A 68 5.96 -5.23 -3.15
CA GLN A 68 5.11 -4.49 -2.22
C GLN A 68 3.62 -4.83 -2.39
N LEU A 69 3.16 -5.02 -3.62
CA LEU A 69 1.80 -5.45 -3.91
C LEU A 69 1.53 -6.87 -3.39
N ALA A 70 2.45 -7.81 -3.59
CA ALA A 70 2.33 -9.17 -3.06
C ALA A 70 2.28 -9.17 -1.52
N ASP A 71 3.18 -8.45 -0.86
CA ASP A 71 3.22 -8.32 0.60
C ASP A 71 1.92 -7.70 1.14
N ALA A 72 1.42 -6.64 0.48
CA ALA A 72 0.16 -6.00 0.86
C ALA A 72 -1.04 -6.93 0.66
N GLN A 73 -1.07 -7.71 -0.43
CA GLN A 73 -2.10 -8.71 -0.69
C GLN A 73 -2.09 -9.80 0.37
N GLU A 74 -0.92 -10.32 0.75
CA GLU A 74 -0.80 -11.31 1.82
C GLU A 74 -1.35 -10.80 3.17
N VAL A 75 -1.01 -9.56 3.56
CA VAL A 75 -1.56 -8.92 4.77
C VAL A 75 -3.08 -8.75 4.67
N ILE A 76 -3.59 -8.43 3.49
CA ILE A 76 -5.03 -8.27 3.26
C ILE A 76 -5.74 -9.64 3.34
N GLU A 77 -5.19 -10.68 2.71
CA GLU A 77 -5.75 -12.03 2.71
C GLU A 77 -5.79 -12.64 4.11
N THR A 78 -4.68 -12.51 4.86
CA THR A 78 -4.61 -12.94 6.26
C THR A 78 -5.64 -12.21 7.14
N ARG A 79 -5.89 -10.92 6.91
CA ARG A 79 -6.92 -10.15 7.63
C ARG A 79 -8.36 -10.40 7.16
N LYS A 80 -8.57 -10.78 5.89
CA LYS A 80 -9.92 -10.84 5.28
C LYS A 80 -10.75 -12.06 5.65
N LYS A 81 -10.23 -13.02 6.41
CA LYS A 81 -11.00 -14.18 6.90
C LYS A 81 -11.34 -14.07 8.38
N ARG A 82 -12.25 -13.16 8.75
CA ARG A 82 -13.00 -13.30 10.01
C ARG A 82 -14.03 -14.41 9.85
N THR A 83 -13.57 -15.66 10.01
CA THR A 83 -14.44 -16.85 9.99
C THR A 83 -15.11 -17.09 11.34
N LYS A 84 -14.57 -16.53 12.43
CA LYS A 84 -15.09 -16.70 13.80
C LYS A 84 -15.14 -15.34 14.53
N GLY A 85 -16.26 -15.07 15.19
CA GLY A 85 -16.55 -13.85 15.96
C GLY A 85 -17.92 -13.24 15.64
N LYS A 86 -18.38 -12.26 16.44
CA LYS A 86 -19.71 -11.60 16.36
C LYS A 86 -20.09 -10.96 15.01
N ARG A 87 -19.19 -10.92 14.02
CA ARG A 87 -19.36 -10.21 12.75
C ARG A 87 -18.86 -11.08 11.61
N VAL A 88 -19.66 -12.05 11.20
CA VAL A 88 -19.44 -12.82 9.97
C VAL A 88 -20.23 -12.14 8.85
N LYS A 89 -19.55 -11.78 7.76
CA LYS A 89 -20.18 -11.17 6.58
C LYS A 89 -20.32 -12.23 5.49
N LEU A 90 -21.52 -12.72 5.27
CA LEU A 90 -21.85 -13.61 4.16
C LEU A 90 -22.42 -12.75 3.03
N GLN A 91 -21.81 -12.80 1.84
CA GLN A 91 -22.32 -12.16 0.61
C GLN A 91 -22.75 -10.67 0.77
N GLY A 92 -22.01 -9.86 1.54
CA GLY A 92 -22.39 -8.45 1.70
C GLY A 92 -23.25 -8.16 2.94
N GLN A 93 -23.86 -9.17 3.55
CA GLN A 93 -24.80 -9.05 4.65
C GLN A 93 -24.19 -9.51 5.98
N PHE A 94 -24.41 -8.75 7.05
CA PHE A 94 -23.96 -9.13 8.39
C PHE A 94 -24.92 -10.16 8.97
N VAL A 95 -24.41 -11.33 9.32
CA VAL A 95 -25.21 -12.40 9.94
C VAL A 95 -24.83 -12.49 11.41
N PHE A 96 -25.80 -12.28 12.28
CA PHE A 96 -25.70 -12.51 13.73
C PHE A 96 -26.39 -13.82 14.07
N SER A 97 -25.85 -14.59 15.02
CA SER A 97 -26.54 -15.77 15.56
C SER A 97 -27.81 -15.32 16.28
N SER A 98 -28.90 -16.10 16.20
CA SER A 98 -30.15 -15.83 16.90
C SER A 98 -29.93 -15.60 18.41
N GLU A 99 -28.99 -16.32 19.01
CA GLU A 99 -28.61 -16.14 20.41
C GLU A 99 -27.94 -14.77 20.69
N GLU A 100 -27.11 -14.28 19.78
CA GLU A 100 -26.46 -12.97 19.90
C GLU A 100 -27.49 -11.84 19.75
N VAL A 101 -28.46 -12.00 18.85
CA VAL A 101 -29.58 -11.06 18.69
C VAL A 101 -30.43 -11.04 19.95
N LEU A 102 -30.80 -12.20 20.50
CA LEU A 102 -31.56 -12.31 21.74
C LEU A 102 -30.82 -11.72 22.94
N LYS A 103 -29.50 -11.87 23.00
CA LYS A 103 -28.68 -11.24 24.05
C LYS A 103 -28.66 -9.72 23.94
N MET A 104 -28.52 -9.17 22.73
CA MET A 104 -28.60 -7.72 22.52
C MET A 104 -29.96 -7.14 22.86
N VAL A 105 -31.05 -7.86 22.54
CA VAL A 105 -32.42 -7.46 22.91
C VAL A 105 -32.57 -7.43 24.42
N ARG A 106 -32.15 -8.48 25.14
CA ARG A 106 -32.18 -8.50 26.61
C ARG A 106 -31.34 -7.38 27.22
N GLU A 107 -30.13 -7.15 26.72
CA GLU A 107 -29.27 -6.04 27.19
C GLU A 107 -29.89 -4.65 26.89
N ALA A 108 -30.71 -4.52 25.85
CA ALA A 108 -31.43 -3.28 25.53
C ALA A 108 -32.73 -3.12 26.34
N GLU A 109 -33.36 -4.22 26.75
CA GLU A 109 -34.52 -4.23 27.65
C GLU A 109 -34.13 -3.97 29.11
N GLU A 110 -33.01 -4.54 29.57
CA GLU A 110 -32.47 -4.33 30.92
C GLU A 110 -31.90 -2.92 31.13
N LYS A 111 -31.49 -2.24 30.05
CA LYS A 111 -31.15 -0.81 30.12
C LYS A 111 -32.45 -0.02 30.25
N PRO A 112 -32.79 0.56 31.42
CA PRO A 112 -33.93 1.45 31.51
C PRO A 112 -33.72 2.59 30.53
N LYS A 113 -34.74 2.91 29.72
CA LYS A 113 -34.72 4.13 28.91
C LYS A 113 -34.54 5.30 29.87
N GLU A 114 -33.33 5.85 29.95
CA GLU A 114 -33.11 7.12 30.64
C GLU A 114 -34.08 8.13 30.05
N LYS A 115 -35.04 8.56 30.86
CA LYS A 115 -36.02 9.57 30.45
C LYS A 115 -35.23 10.85 30.22
N LYS A 116 -35.02 11.20 28.95
CA LYS A 116 -34.44 12.51 28.58
C LYS A 116 -35.24 13.58 29.34
N PRO A 117 -34.58 14.48 30.11
CA PRO A 117 -35.30 15.52 30.81
C PRO A 117 -36.05 16.38 29.78
N ARG A 118 -37.38 16.37 29.86
CA ARG A 118 -38.22 17.27 29.07
C ARG A 118 -38.16 18.65 29.70
N GLY A 119 -37.29 19.50 29.17
CA GLY A 119 -37.17 20.89 29.58
C GLY A 119 -36.04 21.59 28.84
N ARG A 120 -36.25 22.86 28.50
CA ARG A 120 -35.23 23.71 27.89
C ARG A 120 -34.05 23.86 28.87
N PRO A 121 -32.80 23.61 28.46
CA PRO A 121 -31.66 23.76 29.36
C PRO A 121 -31.55 25.22 29.83
N ARG A 122 -31.64 25.43 31.15
CA ARG A 122 -31.35 26.75 31.75
C ARG A 122 -29.84 26.96 31.68
N LYS A 123 -29.40 28.10 31.10
CA LYS A 123 -28.00 28.52 31.12
C LYS A 123 -27.59 28.74 32.59
N ARG A 124 -26.47 28.14 33.01
CA ARG A 124 -25.82 28.46 34.29
C ARG A 124 -24.82 29.61 34.06
N PRO A 125 -24.71 30.58 34.98
CA PRO A 125 -23.59 31.54 34.97
C PRO A 125 -22.27 30.80 35.22
N ILE A 126 -21.21 31.24 34.55
CA ILE A 126 -19.85 30.71 34.71
C ILE A 126 -19.26 31.39 35.95
N GLU A 127 -18.91 30.61 36.97
CA GLU A 127 -18.07 31.08 38.09
C GLU A 127 -16.60 30.93 37.68
N GLU A 128 -15.89 32.06 37.72
CA GLU A 128 -14.44 32.17 37.59
C GLU A 128 -13.81 31.49 38.81
N LEU A 129 -13.02 30.44 38.59
CA LEU A 129 -12.19 29.81 39.61
C LEU A 129 -10.79 30.40 39.46
N GLU A 130 -10.50 31.38 40.32
CA GLU A 130 -9.17 31.95 40.55
C GLU A 130 -8.20 30.87 41.02
N GLU A 131 -6.97 30.97 40.52
CA GLU A 131 -5.80 30.20 40.93
C GLU A 131 -5.45 30.50 42.40
N GLU A 132 -5.11 29.48 43.20
CA GLU A 132 -4.05 29.69 44.19
C GLU A 132 -3.27 28.41 44.49
N THR A 133 -1.96 28.65 44.52
CA THR A 133 -0.82 27.76 44.56
C THR A 133 -0.45 27.28 45.96
N GLU A 134 0.47 26.30 45.99
CA GLU A 134 1.41 25.93 47.08
C GLU A 134 0.99 24.82 48.04
N GLU A 135 1.66 23.66 47.92
CA GLU A 135 2.48 23.04 48.98
C GLU A 135 2.98 21.66 48.53
N ARG A 136 4.07 21.66 47.75
CA ARG A 136 4.96 20.49 47.66
C ARG A 136 6.40 20.99 47.84
N ARG A 137 6.72 21.38 49.07
CA ARG A 137 8.10 21.53 49.54
C ARG A 137 8.34 20.61 50.73
N ALA A 138 9.47 19.90 50.65
CA ALA A 138 10.26 19.31 51.72
C ALA A 138 9.67 18.12 52.50
N ARG A 139 10.19 16.91 52.19
CA ARG A 139 11.06 16.15 53.11
C ARG A 139 11.95 15.21 52.30
#